data_AF-A0A2J6W2T2-F1
#
_entry.id   AF-A0A2J6W2T2-F1
#
_cell.length_a   1.000
_cell.length_b   1.000
_cell.length_c   1.000
_cell.angle_alpha   90.00
_cell.angle_beta   90.00
_cell.angle_gamma   90.00
#
_symmetry.space_group_name_H-M   'P 1'
#
loop_
_entity.id
_entity.type
_entity.pdbx_description
1 polymer ?
#
loop_
_entity_poly.entity_id
_entity_poly.type
_entity_poly.pdbx_seq_one_letter_code
_entity_poly.pdbx_strand_id
1 'polypeptide(L)'
;MGASSEGAKANKEIKNILIKLLENYGEFFSRDERLNSDGIRLYKRVSYFLHLIDNKTLVNLYKKSFRNPTIENIIEFAKYFIDAEDIKISTLNNIYYEEMFEFNDVNV
;
A
#
# COMPACT_ATOMS: atom_id res chain seq x y z
N MET A 1 13.59 0.63 -22.28
CA MET A 1 13.19 -0.74 -21.89
C MET A 1 11.80 -0.65 -21.26
N GLY A 2 10.76 -1.05 -21.98
CA GLY A 2 9.40 -1.02 -21.45
C GLY A 2 9.22 -2.16 -20.45
N ALA A 3 8.58 -1.89 -19.30
CA ALA A 3 8.17 -2.94 -18.39
C ALA A 3 7.42 -4.03 -19.18
N SER A 4 7.71 -5.31 -18.91
CA SER A 4 6.98 -6.40 -19.56
C SER A 4 5.48 -6.21 -19.31
N SER A 5 4.64 -6.64 -20.26
CA SER A 5 3.18 -6.54 -20.11
C SER A 5 2.66 -7.22 -18.84
N GLU A 6 3.44 -8.16 -18.28
CA GLU A 6 3.18 -8.84 -17.01
C GLU A 6 3.53 -7.98 -15.79
N GLY A 7 4.67 -7.27 -15.81
CA GLY A 7 5.06 -6.35 -14.72
C GLY A 7 4.08 -5.19 -14.56
N ALA A 8 3.58 -4.63 -15.67
CA ALA A 8 2.55 -3.59 -15.62
C ALA A 8 1.22 -4.09 -15.05
N LYS A 9 0.80 -5.31 -15.42
CA LYS A 9 -0.39 -5.96 -14.82
C LYS A 9 -0.17 -6.24 -13.34
N ALA A 10 1.00 -6.73 -12.95
CA ALA A 10 1.35 -6.99 -11.56
C ALA A 10 1.30 -5.70 -10.71
N ASN A 11 1.86 -4.59 -11.21
CA ASN A 11 1.75 -3.28 -10.54
C ASN A 11 0.29 -2.87 -10.34
N LYS A 12 -0.56 -3.04 -11.36
CA LYS A 12 -2.00 -2.73 -11.26
C LYS A 12 -2.70 -3.60 -10.21
N GLU A 13 -2.42 -4.89 -10.16
CA GLU A 13 -3.01 -5.79 -9.15
C GLU A 13 -2.57 -5.44 -7.73
N ILE A 14 -1.29 -5.12 -7.53
CA ILE A 14 -0.78 -4.64 -6.22
C ILE A 14 -1.48 -3.35 -5.84
N LYS A 15 -1.57 -2.38 -6.75
CA LYS A 15 -2.28 -1.11 -6.55
C LYS A 15 -3.73 -1.35 -6.08
N ASN A 16 -4.46 -2.22 -6.76
CA ASN A 16 -5.85 -2.53 -6.41
C ASN A 16 -5.98 -3.17 -5.01
N ILE A 17 -5.06 -4.07 -4.65
CA ILE A 17 -5.05 -4.69 -3.32
C ILE A 17 -4.84 -3.63 -2.24
N LEU A 18 -3.87 -2.74 -2.45
CA LEU A 18 -3.52 -1.67 -1.52
C LEU A 18 -4.66 -0.65 -1.37
N ILE A 19 -5.26 -0.21 -2.47
CA ILE A 19 -6.45 0.67 -2.44
C ILE A 19 -7.57 0.00 -1.66
N LYS A 20 -7.87 -1.27 -1.94
CA LYS A 20 -8.94 -1.99 -1.23
C LYS A 20 -8.69 -2.07 0.27
N LEU A 21 -7.44 -2.31 0.70
CA LEU A 21 -7.08 -2.31 2.12
C LEU A 21 -7.34 -0.93 2.75
N LEU A 22 -6.83 0.13 2.12
CA LEU A 22 -6.86 1.49 2.67
C LEU A 22 -8.28 2.09 2.67
N GLU A 23 -9.06 1.88 1.61
CA GLU A 23 -10.44 2.38 1.51
C GLU A 23 -11.40 1.67 2.46
N ASN A 24 -11.12 0.42 2.84
CA ASN A 24 -11.95 -0.37 3.75
C ASN A 24 -11.23 -0.58 5.09
N TYR A 25 -10.66 0.51 5.62
CA TYR A 25 -9.87 0.50 6.85
C TYR A 25 -10.56 -0.25 8.00
N GLY A 26 -11.82 0.06 8.28
CA GLY A 26 -12.59 -0.58 9.36
C GLY A 26 -12.86 -2.07 9.16
N GLU A 27 -12.73 -2.60 7.94
CA GLU A 27 -12.87 -4.03 7.64
C GLU A 27 -11.54 -4.77 7.80
N PHE A 28 -10.42 -4.17 7.38
CA PHE A 28 -9.13 -4.86 7.28
C PHE A 28 -8.13 -4.51 8.38
N PHE A 29 -8.38 -3.47 9.15
CA PHE A 29 -7.54 -3.05 10.26
C PHE A 29 -8.25 -3.22 11.60
N SER A 30 -7.49 -3.63 12.59
CA SER A 30 -7.89 -3.71 13.98
C SER A 30 -7.85 -2.32 14.62
N ARG A 31 -8.40 -2.19 15.83
CA ARG A 31 -8.40 -0.92 16.59
C ARG A 31 -7.01 -0.41 16.96
N ASP A 32 -6.00 -1.28 16.96
CA ASP A 32 -4.58 -0.94 17.14
C ASP A 32 -3.88 -0.57 15.82
N GLU A 33 -4.65 -0.30 14.78
CA GLU A 33 -4.21 0.16 13.46
C GLU A 33 -3.31 -0.83 12.72
N ARG A 34 -3.41 -2.12 13.07
CA ARG A 34 -2.71 -3.23 12.41
C ARG A 34 -3.67 -4.03 11.54
N LEU A 35 -3.16 -4.63 10.46
CA LEU A 35 -3.95 -5.56 9.68
C LEU A 35 -4.50 -6.69 10.56
N ASN A 36 -5.80 -6.91 10.47
CA ASN A 36 -6.46 -8.07 11.07
C ASN A 36 -6.28 -9.32 10.19
N SER A 37 -6.92 -10.44 10.55
CA SER A 37 -6.75 -11.70 9.82
C SER A 37 -7.20 -11.64 8.35
N ASP A 38 -8.22 -10.83 8.03
CA ASP A 38 -8.71 -10.63 6.66
C ASP A 38 -7.77 -9.71 5.88
N GLY A 39 -7.32 -8.64 6.52
CA GLY A 39 -6.32 -7.73 5.98
C GLY A 39 -5.01 -8.44 5.63
N ILE A 40 -4.49 -9.30 6.51
CA ILE A 40 -3.30 -10.10 6.26
C ILE A 40 -3.49 -11.05 5.07
N ARG A 41 -4.65 -11.72 4.97
CA ARG A 41 -4.96 -12.62 3.85
C ARG A 41 -4.97 -11.88 2.52
N LEU A 42 -5.58 -10.70 2.49
CA LEU A 42 -5.59 -9.85 1.31
C LEU A 42 -4.19 -9.33 0.97
N TYR A 43 -3.47 -8.79 1.96
CA TYR A 43 -2.14 -8.21 1.76
C TYR A 43 -1.10 -9.23 1.32
N LYS A 44 -1.19 -10.48 1.80
CA LYS A 44 -0.31 -11.58 1.37
C LYS A 44 -0.31 -11.82 -0.14
N ARG A 45 -1.41 -11.49 -0.84
CA ARG A 45 -1.50 -11.62 -2.30
C ARG A 45 -0.51 -10.72 -3.04
N VAL A 46 -0.06 -9.63 -2.42
CA VAL A 46 0.98 -8.74 -2.98
C VAL A 46 2.27 -9.50 -3.27
N SER A 47 2.66 -10.48 -2.42
CA SER A 47 3.91 -11.20 -2.64
C SER A 47 3.93 -12.00 -3.95
N TYR A 48 2.77 -12.50 -4.40
CA TYR A 48 2.64 -13.20 -5.68
C TYR A 48 3.01 -12.30 -6.86
N PHE A 49 2.55 -11.05 -6.84
CA PHE A 49 2.79 -10.09 -7.91
C PHE A 49 4.18 -9.47 -7.86
N LEU A 50 4.74 -9.28 -6.66
CA LEU A 50 6.10 -8.77 -6.50
C LEU A 50 7.17 -9.63 -7.19
N HIS A 51 6.96 -10.94 -7.30
CA HIS A 51 7.85 -11.82 -8.05
C HIS A 51 7.92 -11.50 -9.55
N LEU A 52 6.93 -10.81 -10.10
CA LEU A 52 6.84 -10.46 -11.52
C LEU A 52 7.45 -9.09 -11.85
N ILE A 53 7.86 -8.31 -10.84
CA ILE A 53 8.32 -6.91 -10.99
C ILE A 53 9.87 -6.81 -10.97
N ASP A 54 10.57 -7.91 -10.66
CA ASP A 54 12.04 -8.01 -10.58
C ASP A 54 12.71 -6.83 -9.83
N ASN A 55 12.13 -6.41 -8.71
CA ASN A 55 12.64 -5.31 -7.89
C ASN A 55 12.85 -5.76 -6.44
N LYS A 56 14.11 -6.07 -6.09
CA LYS A 56 14.50 -6.54 -4.75
C LYS A 56 14.20 -5.52 -3.64
N THR A 57 14.29 -4.22 -3.94
CA THR A 57 13.99 -3.16 -2.96
C THR A 57 12.52 -3.21 -2.57
N LEU A 58 11.61 -3.30 -3.54
CA LEU A 58 10.17 -3.43 -3.27
C LEU A 58 9.84 -4.70 -2.49
N VAL A 59 10.49 -5.82 -2.80
CA VAL A 59 10.32 -7.07 -2.03
C VAL A 59 10.75 -6.89 -0.58
N ASN A 60 11.84 -6.19 -0.31
CA ASN A 60 12.32 -5.96 1.05
C ASN A 60 11.39 -5.01 1.83
N LEU A 61 10.89 -3.95 1.18
CA LEU A 61 9.91 -3.04 1.77
C LEU A 61 8.62 -3.77 2.14
N TYR A 62 8.10 -4.60 1.23
CA TYR A 62 6.95 -5.45 1.51
C TYR A 62 7.20 -6.41 2.68
N LYS A 63 8.38 -7.03 2.77
CA LYS A 63 8.69 -7.92 3.90
C LYS A 63 8.75 -7.16 5.23
N LYS A 64 9.28 -5.93 5.23
CA LYS A 64 9.32 -5.05 6.41
C LYS A 64 7.89 -4.72 6.86
N SER A 65 7.05 -4.26 5.95
CA SER A 65 5.65 -3.93 6.27
C SER A 65 4.84 -5.18 6.67
N PHE A 66 5.05 -6.33 6.03
CA PHE A 66 4.35 -7.56 6.38
C PHE A 66 4.72 -8.08 7.78
N ARG A 67 5.96 -7.85 8.23
CA ARG A 67 6.40 -8.22 9.60
C ARG A 67 5.76 -7.34 10.67
N ASN A 68 5.54 -6.06 10.37
CA ASN A 68 4.89 -5.09 11.25
C ASN A 68 3.75 -4.37 10.50
N PRO A 69 2.60 -5.03 10.32
CA PRO A 69 1.58 -4.62 9.36
C PRO A 69 0.67 -3.52 9.92
N THR A 70 1.27 -2.41 10.39
CA THR A 70 0.57 -1.20 10.78
C THR A 70 0.12 -0.41 9.56
N ILE A 71 -0.94 0.38 9.67
CA ILE A 71 -1.41 1.29 8.63
C ILE A 71 -0.27 2.16 8.07
N GLU A 72 0.57 2.71 8.94
CA GLU A 72 1.75 3.49 8.56
C GLU A 72 2.71 2.71 7.64
N ASN A 73 3.10 1.48 8.02
CA ASN A 73 3.99 0.66 7.21
C ASN A 73 3.35 0.21 5.88
N ILE A 74 2.03 0.00 5.88
CA ILE A 74 1.28 -0.32 4.65
C ILE A 74 1.25 0.90 3.72
N ILE A 75 1.03 2.10 4.25
CA ILE A 75 1.07 3.36 3.52
C ILE A 75 2.47 3.64 2.98
N GLU A 76 3.53 3.47 3.79
CA GLU A 76 4.93 3.62 3.37
C GLU A 76 5.23 2.76 2.13
N PHE A 77 4.76 1.51 2.14
CA PHE A 77 4.88 0.63 0.98
C PHE A 77 3.94 1.00 -0.18
N ALA A 78 2.74 1.50 0.11
CA ALA A 78 1.75 1.84 -0.90
C ALA A 78 2.15 3.01 -1.80
N LYS A 79 2.97 3.95 -1.27
CA LYS A 79 3.53 5.10 -2.00
C LYS A 79 4.32 4.72 -3.27
N TYR A 80 4.73 3.46 -3.41
CA TYR A 80 5.44 2.97 -4.59
C TYR A 80 4.50 2.52 -5.73
N PHE A 81 3.19 2.44 -5.48
CA PHE A 81 2.19 1.92 -6.43
C PHE A 81 0.98 2.83 -6.61
N ILE A 82 0.67 3.66 -5.60
CA ILE A 82 -0.49 4.53 -5.59
C ILE A 82 0.00 5.98 -5.61
N ASP A 83 -0.48 6.75 -6.58
CA ASP A 83 -0.28 8.21 -6.61
C ASP A 83 -1.21 8.85 -5.57
N ALA A 84 -0.78 9.96 -4.96
CA ALA A 84 -1.52 10.60 -3.87
C ALA A 84 -2.99 10.95 -4.25
N GLU A 85 -3.25 11.20 -5.53
CA GLU A 85 -4.56 11.52 -6.09
C GLU A 85 -5.52 10.31 -6.19
N ASP A 86 -4.99 9.09 -6.21
CA ASP A 86 -5.77 7.86 -6.42
C ASP A 86 -6.40 7.31 -5.14
N ILE A 87 -5.96 7.77 -3.97
CA ILE A 87 -6.58 7.39 -2.70
C ILE A 87 -7.78 8.31 -2.51
N LYS A 88 -8.99 7.75 -2.56
CA LYS A 88 -10.18 8.47 -2.07
C LYS A 88 -10.13 8.49 -0.55
N ILE A 89 -9.37 9.43 -0.01
CA ILE A 89 -9.16 9.67 1.43
C ILE A 89 -10.48 10.11 2.13
N SER A 90 -11.65 10.02 1.49
CA SER A 90 -12.93 10.24 2.17
C SER A 90 -13.14 9.32 3.38
N THR A 91 -12.45 8.18 3.46
CA THR A 91 -12.55 7.22 4.57
C THR A 91 -11.48 7.38 5.67
N LEU A 92 -10.35 8.04 5.39
CA LEU A 92 -9.26 8.28 6.37
C LEU A 92 -9.35 9.67 7.05
N ASN A 93 -10.42 10.42 6.74
CA ASN A 93 -10.71 11.83 7.07
C ASN A 93 -10.77 12.21 8.54
N ASN A 94 -10.46 11.32 9.47
CA ASN A 94 -10.40 11.65 10.89
C ASN A 94 -9.05 11.38 11.57
N ILE A 95 -8.04 10.82 10.89
CA ILE A 95 -6.79 10.42 11.56
C ILE A 95 -5.50 10.86 10.83
N TYR A 96 -5.45 10.89 9.49
CA TYR A 96 -4.17 10.96 8.75
C TYR A 96 -3.99 12.12 7.76
N TYR A 97 -4.87 13.13 7.78
CA TYR A 97 -4.83 14.20 6.77
C TYR A 97 -3.64 15.17 6.90
N GLU A 98 -3.06 15.33 8.09
CA GLU A 98 -1.99 16.32 8.30
C GLU A 98 -0.61 15.84 7.77
N GLU A 99 -0.24 14.58 7.96
CA GLU A 99 1.11 14.08 7.58
C GLU A 99 1.32 13.91 6.07
N MET A 100 0.24 13.73 5.30
CA MET A 100 0.33 13.56 3.84
C MET A 100 0.49 14.88 3.07
N PHE A 101 0.08 16.02 3.66
CA PHE A 101 0.23 17.33 3.02
C PHE A 101 1.58 17.99 3.31
N GLU A 102 2.20 17.77 4.48
CA GLU A 102 3.51 18.38 4.79
C GLU A 102 4.66 17.88 3.89
N PHE A 103 4.56 16.70 3.29
CA PHE A 103 5.62 16.20 2.40
C PHE A 103 5.61 16.80 0.99
N ASN A 104 4.50 17.41 0.56
CA ASN A 104 4.41 18.04 -0.77
C ASN A 104 4.88 19.51 -0.77
N ASP A 105 4.94 20.17 0.39
CA ASP A 105 5.45 21.56 0.51
C ASP A 105 6.98 21.65 0.68
N VAL A 106 7.70 20.52 0.79
CA VAL A 106 9.17 20.51 0.92
C VAL A 106 9.89 20.30 -0.42
N ASN A 107 9.15 20.12 -1.52
CA ASN A 107 9.71 19.97 -2.87
C ASN A 107 9.26 21.08 -3.84
N VAL A 108 9.12 22.31 -3.36
CA VAL A 108 9.06 23.52 -4.21
C VAL A 108 10.35 24.32 -4.07
#